data_AF-A0AAI9CUW0-F1
#
_entry.id   AF-A0AAI9CUW0-F1
#
_cell.length_a   1.000
_cell.length_b   1.000
_cell.length_c   1.000
_cell.angle_alpha   90.00
_cell.angle_beta   90.00
_cell.angle_gamma   90.00
#
_symmetry.space_group_name_H-M   'P 1'
#
loop_
_entity.id
_entity.type
_entity.pdbx_description
1 polymer ?
#
loop_
_entity_poly.entity_id
_entity_poly.type
_entity_poly.pdbx_seq_one_letter_code
_entity_poly.pdbx_strand_id
1 'polypeptide(L)'
;MTDQEFFTVHSTLTVNVELLPTSSTLPSEEAFLAEIPTPFIVASEFSQLDQMADHARHELKNSDLKSVISLLDAQNSKLNLLLSFMLSQQDDPKLRFKTTRFGASQVSYLCAQTVPVGQLARVKLFLESPAAAIYCYAQVTACEAHEQQFEITMKYQLLRDSDQDLLIKAALHQQQKILRQRTLERDSK
;
A
#
# COMPACT_ATOMS: atom_id res chain seq x y z
N MET A 1 18.65 9.56 -19.00
CA MET A 1 18.66 8.24 -18.33
C MET A 1 17.23 7.98 -17.91
N THR A 2 16.70 6.84 -18.30
CA THR A 2 15.27 6.52 -18.36
C THR A 2 14.67 6.43 -16.97
N ASP A 3 13.94 7.47 -16.55
CA ASP A 3 13.07 7.39 -15.38
C ASP A 3 12.00 6.32 -15.68
N GLN A 4 12.19 5.13 -15.13
CA GLN A 4 11.14 4.13 -15.06
C GLN A 4 10.00 4.75 -14.26
N GLU A 5 8.97 5.25 -14.96
CA GLU A 5 7.66 5.51 -14.39
C GLU A 5 7.11 4.17 -13.88
N PHE A 6 7.55 3.77 -12.68
CA PHE A 6 7.12 2.53 -12.07
C PHE A 6 5.61 2.60 -11.82
N PHE A 7 4.88 1.79 -12.59
CA PHE A 7 3.54 1.25 -12.33
C PHE A 7 2.71 2.05 -11.32
N THR A 8 2.10 3.15 -11.80
CA THR A 8 1.05 3.86 -11.05
C THR A 8 -0.31 3.35 -11.52
N VAL A 9 -1.17 2.96 -10.58
CA VAL A 9 -2.52 2.47 -10.86
C VAL A 9 -3.56 3.42 -10.28
N HIS A 10 -4.70 3.56 -10.97
CA HIS A 10 -5.86 4.27 -10.45
C HIS A 10 -6.61 3.34 -9.51
N SER A 11 -6.56 3.64 -8.22
CA SER A 11 -7.17 2.79 -7.20
C SER A 11 -7.26 3.51 -5.87
N THR A 12 -8.31 3.15 -5.15
CA THR A 12 -8.67 3.71 -3.86
C THR A 12 -8.08 2.86 -2.75
N LEU A 13 -7.04 3.35 -2.11
CA LEU A 13 -6.50 2.85 -0.85
C LEU A 13 -6.87 3.81 0.28
N THR A 14 -6.87 3.30 1.51
CA THR A 14 -6.85 4.16 2.70
C THR A 14 -5.43 4.66 2.89
N VAL A 15 -5.29 5.98 3.05
CA VAL A 15 -4.01 6.62 3.35
C VAL A 15 -4.20 7.58 4.52
N ASN A 16 -3.27 7.59 5.47
CA ASN A 16 -3.14 8.70 6.40
C ASN A 16 -2.01 9.61 5.96
N VAL A 17 -2.26 10.91 5.91
CA VAL A 17 -1.27 11.92 5.53
C VAL A 17 -1.17 12.96 6.64
N GLU A 18 0.00 13.03 7.25
CA GLU A 18 0.34 14.02 8.27
C GLU A 18 1.38 14.98 7.68
N LEU A 19 0.95 16.20 7.35
CA LEU A 19 1.86 17.25 6.88
C LEU A 19 2.79 17.67 8.01
N LEU A 20 4.09 17.73 7.69
CA LEU A 20 5.10 18.16 8.64
C LEU A 20 5.21 19.69 8.65
N PRO A 21 5.63 20.29 9.78
CA PRO A 21 6.00 21.70 9.81
C PRO A 21 7.02 22.05 8.73
N THR A 22 6.94 23.24 8.15
CA THR A 22 7.79 23.67 7.02
C THR A 22 9.29 23.68 7.32
N SER A 23 9.69 23.73 8.60
CA SER A 23 11.09 23.64 9.04
C SER A 23 11.57 22.20 9.30
N SER A 24 10.75 21.20 9.03
CA SER A 24 11.10 19.80 9.27
C SER A 24 12.10 19.32 8.23
N THR A 25 13.03 18.48 8.66
CA THR A 25 13.96 17.77 7.79
C THR A 25 13.65 16.27 7.81
N LEU A 26 14.13 15.55 6.80
CA LEU A 26 14.03 14.10 6.79
C LEU A 26 14.87 13.52 7.94
N PRO A 27 14.37 12.52 8.67
CA PRO A 27 15.15 11.83 9.69
C PRO A 27 16.31 11.05 9.06
N SER A 28 17.27 10.62 9.89
CA SER A 28 18.24 9.61 9.49
C SER A 28 17.55 8.27 9.22
N GLU A 29 18.22 7.38 8.49
CA GLU A 29 17.68 6.05 8.20
C GLU A 29 17.37 5.26 9.48
N GLU A 30 18.24 5.31 10.48
CA GLU A 30 18.01 4.66 11.78
C GLU A 30 16.77 5.20 12.51
N ALA A 31 16.59 6.52 12.52
CA ALA A 31 15.43 7.16 13.13
C ALA A 31 14.14 6.84 12.36
N PHE A 32 14.21 6.86 11.03
CA PHE A 32 13.11 6.45 10.16
C PHE A 32 12.65 5.02 10.47
N LEU A 33 13.58 4.06 10.53
CA LEU A 33 13.26 2.66 10.83
C LEU A 33 12.67 2.48 12.25
N ALA A 34 13.16 3.24 13.23
CA ALA A 34 12.66 3.19 14.60
C ALA A 34 11.25 3.76 14.76
N GLU A 35 10.82 4.67 13.88
CA GLU A 35 9.46 5.23 13.87
C GLU A 35 8.41 4.28 13.27
N ILE A 36 8.83 3.29 12.48
CA ILE A 36 7.91 2.39 11.79
C ILE A 36 7.12 1.59 12.84
N PRO A 37 5.79 1.66 12.85
CA PRO A 37 4.99 0.92 13.81
C PRO A 37 5.25 -0.59 13.66
N THR A 38 5.41 -1.29 14.78
CA THR A 38 5.62 -2.75 14.81
C THR A 38 4.61 -3.53 13.94
N PRO A 39 3.30 -3.20 13.93
CA PRO A 39 2.34 -3.87 13.03
C PRO A 39 2.71 -3.81 11.54
N PHE A 40 3.41 -2.77 11.08
CA PHE A 40 3.79 -2.60 9.68
C PHE A 40 5.00 -3.48 9.34
N ILE A 41 5.94 -3.62 10.27
CA ILE A 41 7.06 -4.56 10.17
C ILE A 41 6.53 -5.99 10.09
N VAL A 42 5.66 -6.37 11.03
CA VAL A 42 5.03 -7.69 11.06
C VAL A 42 4.26 -7.95 9.76
N ALA A 43 3.47 -6.98 9.27
CA ALA A 43 2.71 -7.16 8.03
C ALA A 43 3.61 -7.41 6.81
N SER A 44 4.77 -6.74 6.75
CA SER A 44 5.74 -6.95 5.67
C SER A 44 6.37 -8.35 5.70
N GLU A 45 6.71 -8.87 6.89
CA GLU A 45 7.23 -10.23 7.07
C GLU A 45 6.16 -11.29 6.76
N PHE A 46 4.93 -11.07 7.19
CA PHE A 46 3.79 -11.95 6.89
C PHE A 46 3.57 -12.08 5.38
N SER A 47 3.62 -10.97 4.65
CA SER A 47 3.47 -10.97 3.20
C SER A 47 4.56 -11.81 2.50
N GLN A 48 5.77 -11.89 3.04
CA GLN A 48 6.83 -12.76 2.51
C GLN A 48 6.56 -14.24 2.82
N LEU A 49 6.13 -14.55 4.05
CA LEU A 49 5.80 -15.91 4.47
C LEU A 49 4.60 -16.49 3.69
N ASP A 50 3.61 -15.66 3.35
CA ASP A 50 2.46 -16.09 2.53
C ASP A 50 2.90 -16.56 1.14
N GLN A 51 3.93 -15.94 0.54
CA GLN A 51 4.47 -16.41 -0.75
C GLN A 51 5.10 -17.81 -0.64
N MET A 52 5.78 -18.09 0.47
CA MET A 52 6.34 -19.42 0.73
C MET A 52 5.23 -20.45 0.97
N ALA A 53 4.18 -20.07 1.70
CA ALA A 53 3.01 -20.91 1.94
C ALA A 53 2.30 -21.26 0.61
N ASP A 54 2.14 -20.30 -0.30
CA ASP A 54 1.56 -20.54 -1.63
C ASP A 54 2.36 -21.53 -2.47
N HIS A 55 3.70 -21.46 -2.43
CA HIS A 55 4.54 -22.45 -3.11
C HIS A 55 4.31 -23.86 -2.55
N ALA A 56 4.35 -24.01 -1.22
CA ALA A 56 4.10 -25.30 -0.56
C ALA A 56 2.70 -25.86 -0.88
N ARG A 57 1.68 -24.99 -0.96
CA ARG A 57 0.33 -25.38 -1.39
C ARG A 57 0.31 -25.95 -2.82
N HIS A 58 1.05 -25.33 -3.74
CA HIS A 58 1.13 -25.81 -5.11
C HIS A 58 1.74 -27.21 -5.21
N GLU A 59 2.74 -27.53 -4.38
CA GLU A 59 3.31 -28.88 -4.29
C GLU A 59 2.30 -29.90 -3.71
N LEU A 60 1.51 -29.47 -2.71
CA LEU A 60 0.52 -30.32 -2.03
C LEU A 60 -0.76 -30.59 -2.82
N LYS A 61 -1.06 -29.82 -3.88
CA LYS A 61 -2.28 -29.98 -4.71
C LYS A 61 -2.40 -31.37 -5.37
N ASN A 62 -1.29 -32.10 -5.50
CA ASN A 62 -1.26 -33.46 -6.06
C ASN A 62 -1.40 -34.56 -4.98
N SER A 63 -1.72 -34.21 -3.74
CA SER A 63 -1.83 -35.16 -2.61
C SER A 63 -3.28 -35.39 -2.15
N ASP A 64 -3.55 -36.55 -1.54
CA ASP A 64 -4.85 -36.90 -0.94
C ASP A 64 -5.13 -36.18 0.41
N LEU A 65 -4.33 -35.17 0.79
CA LEU A 65 -4.36 -34.49 2.09
C LEU A 65 -5.35 -33.31 2.17
N LYS A 66 -6.54 -33.46 1.59
CA LYS A 66 -7.53 -32.36 1.47
C LYS A 66 -7.88 -31.67 2.81
N SER A 67 -8.03 -32.44 3.89
CA SER A 67 -8.34 -31.89 5.22
C SER A 67 -7.19 -31.05 5.81
N VAL A 68 -5.94 -31.40 5.50
CA VAL A 68 -4.76 -30.63 5.94
C VAL A 68 -4.69 -29.32 5.19
N ILE A 69 -4.92 -29.34 3.87
CA ILE A 69 -4.97 -28.13 3.04
C ILE A 69 -6.05 -27.18 3.57
N SER A 70 -7.26 -27.69 3.84
CA SER A 70 -8.35 -26.88 4.40
C SER A 70 -8.02 -26.30 5.77
N LEU A 71 -7.31 -27.04 6.63
CA LEU A 71 -6.86 -26.51 7.92
C LEU A 71 -5.84 -25.38 7.74
N LEU A 72 -4.88 -25.52 6.82
CA LEU A 72 -3.91 -24.47 6.51
C LEU A 72 -4.59 -23.21 5.94
N ASP A 73 -5.61 -23.37 5.09
CA ASP A 73 -6.42 -22.26 4.60
C ASP A 73 -7.13 -21.51 5.73
N ALA A 74 -7.71 -22.26 6.68
CA ALA A 74 -8.37 -21.67 7.84
C ALA A 74 -7.37 -20.93 8.74
N GLN A 75 -6.15 -21.46 8.93
CA GLN A 75 -5.10 -20.78 9.70
C GLN A 75 -4.63 -19.49 9.01
N ASN A 76 -4.34 -19.53 7.72
CA ASN A 76 -3.94 -18.32 6.97
C ASN A 76 -5.06 -17.27 7.01
N SER A 77 -6.32 -17.67 6.86
CA SER A 77 -7.47 -16.77 6.96
C SER A 77 -7.57 -16.11 8.35
N LYS A 78 -7.35 -16.88 9.42
CA LYS A 78 -7.35 -16.37 10.79
C LYS A 78 -6.20 -15.38 11.03
N LEU A 79 -5.01 -15.68 10.53
CA LEU A 79 -3.85 -14.80 10.61
C LEU A 79 -4.10 -13.49 9.86
N ASN A 80 -4.63 -13.56 8.64
CA ASN A 80 -4.99 -12.38 7.85
C ASN A 80 -6.06 -11.52 8.53
N LEU A 81 -7.04 -12.13 9.19
CA LEU A 81 -8.05 -11.39 9.97
C LEU A 81 -7.42 -10.64 11.15
N LEU A 82 -6.53 -11.29 11.91
CA LEU A 82 -5.82 -10.65 13.02
C LEU A 82 -4.91 -9.52 12.53
N LEU A 83 -4.20 -9.74 11.43
CA LEU A 83 -3.33 -8.72 10.82
C LEU A 83 -4.14 -7.52 10.36
N SER A 84 -5.24 -7.75 9.64
CA SER A 84 -6.14 -6.69 9.19
C SER A 84 -6.70 -5.88 10.36
N PHE A 85 -7.13 -6.55 11.44
CA PHE A 85 -7.57 -5.87 12.66
C PHE A 85 -6.45 -5.03 13.28
N MET A 86 -5.24 -5.57 13.40
CA MET A 86 -4.08 -4.87 13.96
C MET A 86 -3.73 -3.61 13.16
N LEU A 87 -3.76 -3.71 11.83
CA LEU A 87 -3.51 -2.58 10.93
C LEU A 87 -4.62 -1.52 11.01
N SER A 88 -5.89 -1.93 11.16
CA SER A 88 -6.99 -0.97 11.30
C SER A 88 -6.87 -0.07 12.54
N GLN A 89 -6.17 -0.52 13.58
CA GLN A 89 -5.91 0.30 14.77
C GLN A 89 -4.86 1.39 14.56
N GLN A 90 -4.12 1.34 13.44
CA GLN A 90 -3.10 2.33 13.10
C GLN A 90 -3.63 3.45 12.23
N ASP A 91 -4.85 3.30 11.72
CA ASP A 91 -5.54 4.28 10.88
C ASP A 91 -6.17 5.39 11.74
N ASP A 92 -5.75 6.63 11.53
CA ASP A 92 -6.30 7.80 12.19
C ASP A 92 -7.36 8.48 11.29
N PRO A 93 -8.65 8.47 11.67
CA PRO A 93 -9.72 9.10 10.91
C PRO A 93 -9.51 10.60 10.63
N LYS A 94 -8.75 11.33 11.45
CA LYS A 94 -8.50 12.77 11.26
C LYS A 94 -7.50 13.06 10.15
N LEU A 95 -6.61 12.10 9.89
CA LEU A 95 -5.56 12.18 8.88
C LEU A 95 -5.92 11.34 7.64
N ARG A 96 -7.10 10.72 7.64
CA ARG A 96 -7.52 9.77 6.62
C ARG A 96 -7.98 10.44 5.35
N PHE A 97 -7.36 10.04 4.25
CA PHE A 97 -7.76 10.34 2.89
C PHE A 97 -7.91 9.05 2.08
N LYS A 98 -8.35 9.22 0.84
CA LYS A 98 -8.42 8.17 -0.16
C LYS A 98 -7.49 8.50 -1.30
N THR A 99 -6.68 7.52 -1.70
CA THR A 99 -5.82 7.69 -2.86
C THR A 99 -6.67 7.74 -4.13
N THR A 100 -6.26 8.55 -5.10
CA THR A 100 -6.72 8.47 -6.49
C THR A 100 -5.82 7.53 -7.27
N ARG A 101 -4.52 7.60 -6.99
CA ARG A 101 -3.47 6.85 -7.64
C ARG A 101 -2.42 6.43 -6.62
N PHE A 102 -1.84 5.26 -6.80
CA PHE A 102 -0.66 4.85 -6.04
C PHE A 102 0.26 4.02 -6.94
N GLY A 103 1.55 4.06 -6.61
CA GLY A 103 2.59 3.25 -7.22
C GLY A 103 3.81 3.18 -6.31
N ALA A 104 4.90 2.66 -6.83
CA ALA A 104 6.15 2.49 -6.09
C ALA A 104 6.98 3.77 -5.96
N SER A 105 6.70 4.79 -6.77
CA SER A 105 7.42 6.07 -6.78
C SER A 105 6.63 7.23 -6.16
N GLN A 106 5.31 7.20 -6.31
CA GLN A 106 4.44 8.29 -5.92
C GLN A 106 3.06 7.80 -5.46
N VAL A 107 2.38 8.68 -4.74
CA VAL A 107 0.97 8.53 -4.35
C VAL A 107 0.24 9.83 -4.59
N SER A 108 -1.00 9.73 -5.02
CA SER A 108 -1.91 10.88 -5.18
C SER A 108 -3.19 10.65 -4.38
N TYR A 109 -3.68 11.71 -3.75
CA TYR A 109 -4.92 11.69 -2.95
C TYR A 109 -5.68 13.00 -3.11
N LEU A 110 -6.98 12.97 -2.83
CA LEU A 110 -7.82 14.17 -2.84
C LEU A 110 -7.94 14.77 -1.44
N CYS A 111 -7.86 16.10 -1.37
CA CYS A 111 -8.14 16.84 -0.14
C CYS A 111 -8.84 18.16 -0.43
N ALA A 112 -9.50 18.73 0.58
CA ALA A 112 -10.28 19.95 0.45
C ALA A 112 -9.44 21.25 0.48
N GLN A 113 -8.14 21.15 0.81
CA GLN A 113 -7.27 22.29 1.02
C GLN A 113 -6.04 22.20 0.12
N THR A 114 -5.49 23.34 -0.28
CA THR A 114 -4.23 23.34 -1.02
C THR A 114 -3.07 22.96 -0.11
N VAL A 115 -2.09 22.24 -0.66
CA VAL A 115 -0.86 21.90 0.05
C VAL A 115 0.32 22.46 -0.74
N PRO A 116 1.26 23.19 -0.10
CA PRO A 116 2.40 23.75 -0.80
C PRO A 116 3.30 22.66 -1.41
N VAL A 117 3.73 22.87 -2.66
CA VAL A 117 4.77 22.02 -3.27
C VAL A 117 6.06 22.12 -2.45
N GLY A 118 6.73 20.99 -2.27
CA GLY A 118 7.91 20.84 -1.42
C GLY A 118 7.62 20.53 0.05
N GLN A 119 6.35 20.62 0.50
CA GLN A 119 5.98 20.25 1.87
C GLN A 119 6.24 18.75 2.10
N LEU A 120 6.87 18.42 3.22
CA LEU A 120 7.08 17.03 3.63
C LEU A 120 5.85 16.51 4.39
N ALA A 121 5.61 15.21 4.28
CA ALA A 121 4.55 14.52 4.99
C ALA A 121 5.02 13.15 5.49
N ARG A 122 4.52 12.75 6.66
CA ARG A 122 4.51 11.35 7.08
C ARG A 122 3.26 10.68 6.52
N VAL A 123 3.43 9.51 5.93
CA VAL A 123 2.37 8.82 5.20
C VAL A 123 2.26 7.38 5.70
N LYS A 124 1.03 6.95 5.96
CA LYS A 124 0.68 5.54 6.19
C LYS A 124 -0.25 5.08 5.09
N LEU A 125 0.14 4.05 4.33
CA LEU A 125 -0.70 3.42 3.32
C LEU A 125 -1.16 2.07 3.83
N PHE A 126 -2.44 1.74 3.61
CA PHE A 126 -3.03 0.47 4.00
C PHE A 126 -3.43 -0.32 2.75
N LEU A 127 -2.82 -1.49 2.57
CA LEU A 127 -3.02 -2.39 1.44
C LEU A 127 -3.94 -3.54 1.85
N GLU A 128 -4.90 -3.87 1.00
CA GLU A 128 -5.86 -4.95 1.25
C GLU A 128 -5.42 -6.29 0.64
N SER A 129 -4.60 -6.27 -0.41
CA SER A 129 -4.18 -7.48 -1.12
C SER A 129 -2.76 -7.32 -1.69
N PRO A 130 -1.72 -7.85 -1.02
CA PRO A 130 -1.77 -8.52 0.29
C PRO A 130 -2.15 -7.56 1.43
N ALA A 131 -2.59 -8.12 2.56
CA ALA A 131 -2.84 -7.34 3.79
C ALA A 131 -1.50 -6.81 4.31
N ALA A 132 -1.23 -5.53 4.06
CA ALA A 132 0.03 -4.90 4.40
C ALA A 132 -0.19 -3.42 4.73
N ALA A 133 0.81 -2.81 5.36
CA ALA A 133 0.82 -1.37 5.56
C ALA A 133 2.23 -0.82 5.41
N ILE A 134 2.32 0.42 4.93
CA ILE A 134 3.57 1.06 4.56
C ILE A 134 3.67 2.39 5.28
N TYR A 135 4.81 2.61 5.93
CA TYR A 135 5.16 3.86 6.58
C TYR A 135 6.27 4.52 5.77
N CYS A 136 6.06 5.76 5.34
CA CYS A 136 7.04 6.47 4.53
C CYS A 136 7.01 7.98 4.77
N TYR A 137 8.10 8.63 4.38
CA TYR A 137 8.12 10.07 4.19
C TYR A 137 7.94 10.36 2.71
N ALA A 138 7.09 11.34 2.39
CA ALA A 138 6.86 11.80 1.04
C ALA A 138 6.92 13.32 0.97
N GLN A 139 7.19 13.84 -0.22
CA GLN A 139 7.21 15.27 -0.50
C GLN A 139 6.16 15.59 -1.56
N VAL A 140 5.39 16.66 -1.33
CA VAL A 140 4.42 17.17 -2.30
C VAL A 140 5.17 17.66 -3.54
N THR A 141 4.85 17.10 -4.71
CA THR A 141 5.41 17.49 -6.01
C THR A 141 4.42 18.25 -6.87
N ALA A 142 3.11 18.04 -6.67
CA ALA A 142 2.05 18.78 -7.37
C ALA A 142 0.81 18.94 -6.49
N CYS A 143 0.10 20.04 -6.70
CA CYS A 143 -1.20 20.34 -6.10
C CYS A 143 -2.07 20.96 -7.19
N GLU A 144 -3.01 20.19 -7.73
CA GLU A 144 -3.83 20.58 -8.88
C GLU A 144 -5.30 20.67 -8.49
N ALA A 145 -6.03 21.65 -9.03
CA ALA A 145 -7.47 21.74 -8.80
C ALA A 145 -8.18 20.59 -9.50
N HIS A 146 -9.00 19.85 -8.76
CA HIS A 146 -9.77 18.70 -9.25
C HIS A 146 -11.23 18.82 -8.77
N GLU A 147 -12.10 19.30 -9.66
CA GLU A 147 -13.50 19.63 -9.36
C GLU A 147 -13.64 20.61 -8.18
N GLN A 148 -14.15 20.15 -7.03
CA GLN A 148 -14.32 20.92 -5.80
C GLN A 148 -13.22 20.66 -4.75
N GLN A 149 -12.19 19.90 -5.13
CA GLN A 149 -11.09 19.47 -4.28
C GLN A 149 -9.74 19.74 -4.97
N PHE A 150 -8.65 19.38 -4.29
CA PHE A 150 -7.30 19.41 -4.85
C PHE A 150 -6.74 18.00 -4.89
N GLU A 151 -6.20 17.61 -6.04
CA GLU A 151 -5.40 16.41 -6.16
C GLU A 151 -3.95 16.74 -5.77
N ILE A 152 -3.49 16.12 -4.70
CA ILE A 152 -2.14 16.27 -4.19
C ILE A 152 -1.35 15.05 -4.65
N THR A 153 -0.25 15.27 -5.35
CA THR A 153 0.71 14.22 -5.72
C THR A 153 1.97 14.36 -4.89
N MET A 154 2.40 13.25 -4.29
CA MET A 154 3.60 13.19 -3.46
C MET A 154 4.55 12.12 -3.98
N LYS A 155 5.85 12.43 -3.99
CA LYS A 155 6.93 11.49 -4.30
C LYS A 155 7.58 10.99 -3.01
N TYR A 156 7.79 9.69 -2.89
CA TYR A 156 8.45 9.12 -1.70
C TYR A 156 9.88 9.64 -1.58
N GLN A 157 10.28 9.95 -0.35
CA GLN A 157 11.62 10.41 0.02
C GLN A 157 12.34 9.38 0.89
N LEU A 158 11.62 8.76 1.84
CA LEU A 158 12.10 7.62 2.63
C LEU A 158 11.05 6.52 2.59
N LEU A 159 11.45 5.36 2.07
CA LEU A 159 10.62 4.16 1.89
C LEU A 159 11.54 2.95 2.00
N ARG A 160 11.14 1.90 2.72
CA ARG A 160 11.92 0.65 2.77
C ARG A 160 11.83 -0.08 1.43
N ASP A 161 12.92 -0.72 1.00
CA ASP A 161 12.93 -1.54 -0.22
C ASP A 161 11.83 -2.62 -0.20
N SER A 162 11.62 -3.26 0.96
CA SER A 162 10.55 -4.25 1.14
C SER A 162 9.15 -3.66 0.90
N ASP A 163 8.94 -2.41 1.30
CA ASP A 163 7.66 -1.72 1.13
C ASP A 163 7.47 -1.24 -0.32
N GLN A 164 8.57 -0.88 -0.99
CA GLN A 164 8.55 -0.57 -2.42
C GLN A 164 8.11 -1.79 -3.24
N ASP A 165 8.67 -2.97 -2.96
CA ASP A 165 8.27 -4.22 -3.59
C ASP A 165 6.79 -4.56 -3.33
N LEU A 166 6.29 -4.29 -2.12
CA LEU A 166 4.87 -4.46 -1.78
C LEU A 166 3.97 -3.53 -2.61
N LEU A 167 4.36 -2.26 -2.80
CA LEU A 167 3.62 -1.32 -3.66
C LEU A 167 3.58 -1.80 -5.11
N ILE A 168 4.69 -2.29 -5.65
CA ILE A 168 4.75 -2.83 -7.00
C ILE A 168 3.78 -4.01 -7.13
N LYS A 169 3.84 -4.97 -6.20
CA LYS A 169 2.95 -6.15 -6.20
C LYS A 169 1.47 -5.74 -6.08
N ALA A 170 1.15 -4.83 -5.18
CA ALA A 170 -0.22 -4.34 -4.99
C ALA A 170 -0.73 -3.60 -6.25
N ALA A 171 0.10 -2.75 -6.87
CA ALA A 171 -0.25 -2.04 -8.09
C ALA A 171 -0.48 -3.00 -9.26
N LEU A 172 0.37 -4.02 -9.42
CA LEU A 172 0.21 -5.07 -10.43
C LEU A 172 -1.06 -5.89 -10.22
N HIS A 173 -1.32 -6.31 -8.99
CA HIS A 173 -2.53 -7.07 -8.66
C HIS A 173 -3.80 -6.27 -9.01
N GLN A 174 -3.81 -4.98 -8.65
CA GLN A 174 -4.91 -4.09 -8.97
C GLN A 174 -5.07 -3.85 -10.48
N GLN A 175 -3.96 -3.69 -11.20
CA GLN A 175 -3.97 -3.55 -12.65
C GLN A 175 -4.55 -4.80 -13.33
N GLN A 176 -4.15 -5.99 -12.90
CA GLN A 176 -4.69 -7.26 -13.40
C GLN A 176 -6.19 -7.38 -13.13
N LYS A 177 -6.65 -6.97 -11.93
CA LYS A 177 -8.07 -6.98 -11.57
C LYS A 177 -8.90 -6.09 -12.50
N ILE A 178 -8.44 -4.87 -12.77
CA ILE A 178 -9.10 -3.93 -13.69
C ILE A 178 -9.16 -4.50 -15.12
N LEU A 179 -8.07 -5.11 -15.59
CA LEU A 179 -8.03 -5.72 -16.93
C LEU A 179 -9.03 -6.88 -17.06
N ARG A 180 -9.13 -7.75 -16.05
CA ARG A 180 -10.11 -8.85 -16.03
C ARG A 180 -11.54 -8.34 -16.06
N GLN A 181 -11.86 -7.28 -15.31
CA GLN A 181 -13.19 -6.67 -15.32
C GLN A 181 -13.55 -6.11 -16.70
N ARG A 182 -12.62 -5.43 -17.37
CA ARG A 182 -12.84 -4.88 -18.72
C ARG A 182 -13.10 -5.97 -19.78
N THR A 183 -12.46 -7.13 -19.67
CA THR A 183 -12.73 -8.25 -20.59
C THR A 183 -14.13 -8.81 -20.37
N LEU A 184 -14.54 -9.01 -19.10
CA LEU A 184 -15.89 -9.49 -18.77
C LEU A 184 -16.98 -8.51 -19.23
N GLU A 185 -16.77 -7.20 -19.08
CA GLU A 185 -17.70 -6.18 -19.56
C GLU A 185 -17.85 -6.18 -21.08
N ARG A 186 -16.78 -6.50 -21.82
CA ARG A 186 -16.81 -6.63 -23.28
C ARG A 186 -17.53 -7.90 -23.74
N ASP A 187 -17.35 -9.02 -23.06
CA ASP A 187 -18.03 -10.28 -23.39
C ASP A 187 -19.52 -10.26 -22.99
N SER A 188 -19.92 -9.36 -22.10
CA SER A 188 -21.31 -9.16 -21.67
C SER A 188 -22.13 -8.17 -22.55
N LYS A 189 -21.53 -7.61 -23.60
CA LYS A 189 -22.16 -6.72 -24.58
C LYS A 189 -22.32 -7.41 -25.93
#